data_AF-A0A958ESD0-F1
#
_entry.id   AF-A0A958ESD0-F1
#
_cell.length_a   1.000
_cell.length_b   1.000
_cell.length_c   1.000
_cell.angle_alpha   90.00
_cell.angle_beta   90.00
_cell.angle_gamma   90.00
#
_symmetry.space_group_name_H-M   'P 1'
#
loop_
_entity.id
_entity.type
_entity.pdbx_description
1 polymer ?
#
loop_
_entity_poly.entity_id
_entity_poly.type
_entity_poly.pdbx_seq_one_letter_code
_entity_poly.pdbx_strand_id
1 'polypeptide(L)'
;MSQFEENIDKARSLYEEEKFKEASQIYLQSINSAANDQDKALVWAELSWTFYKLKSYKQTIEASQNVLNLDAHYNAKEDLYRLIGYSYIALGDNPEAEKYLLESLKVENKSQKQQYIYYELAKIYFRQEMYEQALEYINKVESFFEKNSKDFWLSALFFKGFIHYYQKQLDESDKIFNTIVTLADQAGVQANGFYGQAYIAFEKKKYLDTINLCEKVIKLNPGFYDMESLGFLMAASFFHLERYDIFEMYYLELQKKFPSGRYNRELHALRKQIPLNPENKTN
;
A
#
# COMPACT_ATOMS: atom_id res chain seq x y z
N MET A 1 -33.73 -27.95 -15.16
CA MET A 1 -32.88 -26.77 -14.97
C MET A 1 -33.62 -25.59 -15.57
N SER A 2 -33.87 -24.52 -14.81
CA SER A 2 -34.51 -23.32 -15.34
C SER A 2 -33.55 -22.54 -16.25
N GLN A 3 -34.07 -21.67 -17.14
CA GLN A 3 -33.21 -20.81 -17.96
C GLN A 3 -32.29 -19.91 -17.10
N PHE A 4 -32.76 -19.54 -15.91
CA PHE A 4 -31.98 -18.81 -14.93
C PHE A 4 -30.79 -19.66 -14.45
N GLU A 5 -31.03 -20.89 -13.99
CA GLU A 5 -29.97 -21.81 -13.54
C GLU A 5 -28.94 -22.08 -14.64
N GLU A 6 -29.38 -22.33 -15.88
CA GLU A 6 -28.48 -22.55 -17.02
C GLU A 6 -27.57 -21.34 -17.29
N ASN A 7 -28.13 -20.13 -17.22
CA ASN A 7 -27.35 -18.91 -17.40
C ASN A 7 -26.34 -18.68 -16.26
N ILE A 8 -26.72 -19.00 -15.02
CA ILE A 8 -25.82 -18.90 -13.86
C ILE A 8 -24.67 -19.88 -14.00
N ASP A 9 -24.94 -21.14 -14.34
CA ASP A 9 -23.90 -22.17 -14.51
C ASP A 9 -22.96 -21.82 -15.67
N LYS A 10 -23.51 -21.32 -16.79
CA LYS A 10 -22.70 -20.81 -17.90
C LYS A 10 -21.82 -19.63 -17.49
N ALA A 11 -22.36 -18.68 -16.74
CA ALA A 11 -21.59 -17.53 -16.26
C ALA A 11 -20.48 -17.94 -15.28
N ARG A 12 -20.73 -18.93 -14.41
CA ARG A 12 -19.72 -19.52 -13.53
C ARG A 12 -18.61 -20.22 -14.30
N SER A 13 -18.95 -21.02 -15.31
CA SER A 13 -17.95 -21.64 -16.20
C SER A 13 -17.07 -20.59 -16.86
N LEU A 14 -17.65 -19.50 -17.38
CA LEU A 14 -16.87 -18.39 -17.95
C LEU A 14 -16.01 -17.68 -16.91
N TYR A 15 -16.49 -17.54 -15.67
CA TYR A 15 -15.71 -16.97 -14.57
C TYR A 15 -14.50 -17.84 -14.22
N GLU A 16 -14.67 -19.17 -14.17
CA GLU A 16 -13.59 -20.13 -13.94
C GLU A 16 -12.56 -20.14 -15.08
N GLU A 17 -13.00 -19.90 -16.31
CA GLU A 17 -12.14 -19.68 -17.48
C GLU A 17 -11.49 -18.29 -17.53
N GLU A 18 -11.64 -17.48 -16.48
CA GLU A 18 -11.17 -16.08 -16.38
C GLU A 18 -11.76 -15.13 -17.46
N LYS A 19 -12.83 -15.54 -18.14
CA LYS A 19 -13.59 -14.72 -19.09
C LYS A 19 -14.58 -13.80 -18.36
N PHE A 20 -14.06 -13.01 -17.42
CA PHE A 20 -14.86 -12.19 -16.50
C PHE A 20 -15.81 -11.22 -17.22
N LYS A 21 -15.40 -10.68 -18.37
CA LYS A 21 -16.24 -9.77 -19.17
C LYS A 21 -17.48 -10.48 -19.71
N GLU A 22 -17.31 -11.67 -20.28
CA GLU A 22 -18.43 -12.48 -20.80
C GLU A 22 -19.31 -12.98 -19.65
N ALA A 23 -18.71 -13.45 -18.56
CA ALA A 23 -19.43 -13.83 -17.35
C ALA A 23 -20.31 -12.68 -16.82
N SER A 24 -19.77 -11.46 -16.73
CA SER A 24 -20.52 -10.29 -16.25
C SER A 24 -21.73 -9.97 -17.11
N GLN A 25 -21.64 -10.16 -18.44
CA GLN A 25 -22.77 -9.91 -19.35
C GLN A 25 -23.90 -10.90 -19.11
N ILE A 26 -23.58 -12.18 -18.92
CA ILE A 26 -24.58 -13.22 -18.66
C ILE A 26 -25.21 -13.03 -17.27
N TYR A 27 -24.41 -12.70 -16.25
CA TYR A 27 -24.97 -12.38 -14.94
C TYR A 27 -25.92 -11.17 -14.99
N LEU A 28 -25.53 -10.07 -15.65
CA LEU A 28 -26.40 -8.89 -15.80
C LEU A 28 -27.72 -9.21 -16.50
N GLN A 29 -27.70 -10.06 -17.53
CA GLN A 29 -28.92 -10.55 -18.19
C GLN A 29 -29.78 -11.40 -17.25
N SER A 30 -29.15 -12.19 -16.39
CA SER A 30 -29.81 -13.13 -15.48
C SER A 30 -30.53 -12.44 -14.32
N ILE A 31 -30.13 -11.21 -13.94
CA ILE A 31 -30.83 -10.42 -12.90
C ILE A 31 -32.32 -10.26 -13.22
N ASN A 32 -32.66 -9.98 -14.48
CA ASN A 32 -34.05 -9.74 -14.90
C ASN A 32 -34.91 -11.01 -14.88
N SER A 33 -34.26 -12.18 -14.91
CA SER A 33 -34.91 -13.50 -14.93
C SER A 33 -34.97 -14.14 -13.53
N ALA A 34 -34.42 -13.48 -12.51
CA ALA A 34 -34.43 -13.98 -11.13
C ALA A 34 -35.85 -13.93 -10.55
N ALA A 35 -36.31 -15.06 -9.98
CA ALA A 35 -37.70 -15.23 -9.55
C ALA A 35 -38.02 -14.53 -8.23
N ASN A 36 -37.02 -14.33 -7.37
CA ASN A 36 -37.17 -13.75 -6.05
C ASN A 36 -35.92 -12.92 -5.67
N ASP A 37 -35.98 -12.23 -4.53
CA ASP A 37 -34.89 -11.36 -4.07
C ASP A 37 -33.64 -12.15 -3.64
N GLN A 38 -33.79 -13.41 -3.21
CA GLN A 38 -32.67 -14.28 -2.88
C GLN A 38 -31.87 -14.66 -4.13
N ASP A 39 -32.55 -15.00 -5.23
CA ASP A 39 -31.92 -15.28 -6.53
C ASP A 39 -31.23 -14.01 -7.06
N LYS A 40 -31.86 -12.84 -6.93
CA LYS A 40 -31.24 -11.56 -7.31
C LYS A 40 -30.00 -11.27 -6.46
N ALA A 41 -30.07 -11.49 -5.15
CA ALA A 41 -28.95 -11.30 -4.24
C ALA A 41 -27.78 -12.22 -4.60
N LEU A 42 -28.06 -13.48 -4.97
CA LEU A 42 -27.05 -14.40 -5.49
C LEU A 42 -26.38 -13.85 -6.76
N VAL A 43 -27.15 -13.40 -7.76
CA VAL A 43 -26.57 -12.86 -9.00
C VAL A 43 -25.73 -11.61 -8.72
N TRP A 44 -26.18 -10.72 -7.84
CA TRP A 44 -25.41 -9.54 -7.43
C TRP A 44 -24.13 -9.92 -6.71
N ALA A 45 -24.14 -10.98 -5.90
CA ALA A 45 -22.95 -11.48 -5.23
C ALA A 45 -21.93 -12.00 -6.25
N GLU A 46 -22.36 -12.77 -7.25
CA GLU A 46 -21.48 -13.25 -8.34
C GLU A 46 -20.91 -12.08 -9.17
N LEU A 47 -21.74 -11.06 -9.45
CA LEU A 47 -21.29 -9.84 -10.14
C LEU A 47 -20.27 -9.05 -9.33
N SER A 48 -20.41 -8.98 -8.01
CA SER A 48 -19.45 -8.28 -7.16
C SER A 48 -18.04 -8.86 -7.31
N TRP A 49 -17.90 -10.18 -7.25
CA TRP A 49 -16.62 -10.86 -7.48
C TRP A 49 -16.12 -10.69 -8.91
N THR A 50 -17.01 -10.81 -9.89
CA THR A 50 -16.68 -10.64 -11.30
C THR A 50 -16.16 -9.24 -11.61
N PHE A 51 -16.83 -8.20 -11.11
CA PHE A 51 -16.39 -6.82 -11.26
C PHE A 51 -15.08 -6.56 -10.51
N TYR A 52 -14.87 -7.18 -9.35
CA TYR A 52 -13.60 -7.04 -8.63
C TYR A 52 -12.43 -7.63 -9.44
N LYS A 53 -12.63 -8.79 -10.07
CA LYS A 53 -11.63 -9.40 -10.97
C LYS A 53 -11.36 -8.53 -12.20
N LEU A 54 -12.37 -7.83 -12.70
CA LEU A 54 -12.23 -6.83 -13.77
C LEU A 54 -11.59 -5.51 -13.32
N LYS A 55 -11.30 -5.34 -12.02
CA LYS A 55 -10.85 -4.07 -11.41
C LYS A 55 -11.88 -2.94 -11.56
N SER A 56 -13.14 -3.28 -11.80
CA SER A 56 -14.27 -2.36 -11.82
C SER A 56 -14.73 -2.07 -10.39
N TYR A 57 -13.90 -1.38 -9.61
CA TYR A 57 -14.11 -1.20 -8.17
C TYR A 57 -15.41 -0.47 -7.81
N LYS A 58 -15.82 0.54 -8.60
CA LYS A 58 -17.11 1.22 -8.40
C LYS A 58 -18.30 0.27 -8.58
N GLN A 59 -18.29 -0.55 -9.63
CA GLN A 59 -19.34 -1.54 -9.89
C GLN A 59 -19.33 -2.67 -8.85
N THR A 60 -18.15 -3.01 -8.33
CA THR A 60 -18.00 -3.97 -7.24
C THR A 60 -18.71 -3.49 -5.97
N ILE A 61 -18.52 -2.22 -5.62
CA ILE A 61 -19.17 -1.59 -4.46
C ILE A 61 -20.69 -1.60 -4.64
N GLU A 62 -21.18 -1.13 -5.80
CA GLU A 62 -22.60 -1.10 -6.12
C GLU A 62 -23.24 -2.50 -6.08
N ALA A 63 -22.62 -3.48 -6.73
CA ALA A 63 -23.10 -4.86 -6.73
C ALA A 63 -23.16 -5.45 -5.32
N SER A 64 -22.10 -5.25 -4.51
CA SER A 64 -22.06 -5.73 -3.12
C SER A 64 -23.12 -5.08 -2.25
N GLN A 65 -23.37 -3.77 -2.41
CA GLN A 65 -24.42 -3.04 -1.70
C GLN A 65 -25.81 -3.53 -2.11
N ASN A 66 -26.03 -3.86 -3.39
CA ASN A 66 -27.30 -4.47 -3.84
C ASN A 66 -27.56 -5.82 -3.16
N VAL A 67 -26.55 -6.65 -2.95
CA VAL A 67 -26.71 -7.89 -2.14
C VAL A 67 -27.19 -7.55 -0.73
N LEU A 68 -26.51 -6.63 -0.05
CA LEU A 68 -26.82 -6.26 1.33
C LEU A 68 -28.20 -5.60 1.50
N ASN A 69 -28.69 -4.92 0.47
CA ASN A 69 -30.03 -4.32 0.44
C ASN A 69 -31.13 -5.36 0.24
N LEU A 70 -30.87 -6.40 -0.57
CA LEU A 70 -31.82 -7.49 -0.84
C LEU A 70 -31.83 -8.53 0.28
N ASP A 71 -30.66 -8.82 0.86
CA ASP A 71 -30.48 -9.78 1.94
C ASP A 71 -29.48 -9.24 2.99
N ALA A 72 -30.03 -8.66 4.06
CA ALA A 72 -29.24 -8.11 5.16
C ALA A 72 -28.48 -9.18 5.98
N HIS A 73 -28.84 -10.47 5.85
CA HIS A 73 -28.25 -11.60 6.57
C HIS A 73 -27.53 -12.57 5.62
N TYR A 74 -27.12 -12.10 4.44
CA TYR A 74 -26.43 -12.91 3.44
C TYR A 74 -25.27 -13.68 4.07
N ASN A 75 -25.18 -14.99 3.78
CA ASN A 75 -24.29 -15.91 4.49
C ASN A 75 -22.79 -15.55 4.39
N ALA A 76 -22.38 -14.79 3.37
CA ALA A 76 -20.99 -14.34 3.16
C ALA A 76 -20.86 -12.81 3.27
N LYS A 77 -21.62 -12.20 4.20
CA LYS A 77 -21.68 -10.74 4.40
C LYS A 77 -20.31 -10.11 4.72
N GLU A 78 -19.48 -10.81 5.48
CA GLU A 78 -18.11 -10.42 5.79
C GLU A 78 -17.25 -10.29 4.53
N ASP A 79 -17.44 -11.20 3.56
CA ASP A 79 -16.70 -11.21 2.30
C ASP A 79 -17.14 -10.02 1.42
N LEU A 80 -18.43 -9.68 1.40
CA LEU A 80 -18.95 -8.48 0.71
C LEU A 80 -18.36 -7.20 1.30
N TYR A 81 -18.37 -7.06 2.63
CA TYR A 81 -17.76 -5.90 3.28
C TYR A 81 -16.26 -5.79 3.00
N ARG A 82 -15.53 -6.92 2.98
CA ARG A 82 -14.12 -6.93 2.63
C ARG A 82 -13.91 -6.49 1.18
N LEU A 83 -14.77 -6.94 0.26
CA LEU A 83 -14.70 -6.59 -1.16
C LEU A 83 -14.94 -5.09 -1.40
N ILE A 84 -15.92 -4.51 -0.69
CA ILE A 84 -16.18 -3.07 -0.68
C ILE A 84 -14.96 -2.33 -0.14
N GLY A 85 -14.43 -2.75 1.02
CA GLY A 85 -13.27 -2.14 1.65
C GLY A 85 -12.03 -2.12 0.76
N TYR A 86 -11.71 -3.25 0.13
CA TYR A 86 -10.59 -3.34 -0.83
C TYR A 86 -10.82 -2.52 -2.10
N SER A 87 -12.07 -2.41 -2.55
CA SER A 87 -12.44 -1.56 -3.67
C SER A 87 -12.20 -0.07 -3.34
N TYR A 88 -12.53 0.38 -2.13
CA TYR A 88 -12.23 1.73 -1.67
C TYR A 88 -10.72 1.99 -1.52
N ILE A 89 -9.93 1.00 -1.04
CA ILE A 89 -8.46 1.10 -1.04
C ILE A 89 -7.95 1.34 -2.46
N ALA A 90 -8.42 0.57 -3.44
CA ALA A 90 -7.99 0.70 -4.82
C ALA A 90 -8.40 2.03 -5.46
N LEU A 91 -9.47 2.65 -4.96
CA LEU A 91 -9.93 3.99 -5.35
C LEU A 91 -9.24 5.12 -4.56
N GLY A 92 -8.43 4.79 -3.54
CA GLY A 92 -7.73 5.76 -2.69
C GLY A 92 -8.58 6.36 -1.56
N ASP A 93 -9.80 5.88 -1.34
CA ASP A 93 -10.70 6.36 -0.29
C ASP A 93 -10.46 5.58 1.01
N ASN A 94 -9.46 6.03 1.78
CA ASN A 94 -9.09 5.37 3.04
C ASN A 94 -10.19 5.39 4.11
N PRO A 95 -10.96 6.48 4.31
CA PRO A 95 -12.04 6.50 5.30
C PRO A 95 -13.14 5.47 5.04
N GLU A 96 -13.66 5.37 3.81
CA GLU A 96 -14.69 4.36 3.52
C GLU A 96 -14.10 2.94 3.51
N ALA A 97 -12.84 2.77 3.08
CA ALA A 97 -12.15 1.50 3.20
C ALA A 97 -12.08 1.01 4.66
N GLU A 98 -11.64 1.87 5.57
CA GLU A 98 -11.56 1.57 7.00
C GLU A 98 -12.90 1.10 7.56
N LYS A 99 -13.95 1.90 7.33
CA LYS A 99 -15.31 1.61 7.77
C LYS A 99 -15.77 0.21 7.35
N TYR A 100 -15.68 -0.11 6.06
CA TYR A 100 -16.16 -1.40 5.55
C TYR A 100 -15.28 -2.58 5.96
N LEU A 101 -13.97 -2.38 6.10
CA LEU A 101 -13.07 -3.40 6.63
C LEU A 101 -13.37 -3.72 8.11
N LEU A 102 -13.69 -2.71 8.91
CA LEU A 102 -14.14 -2.90 10.29
C LEU A 102 -15.50 -3.60 10.36
N GLU A 103 -16.46 -3.28 9.48
CA GLU A 103 -17.72 -4.02 9.39
C GLU A 103 -17.50 -5.50 9.04
N SER A 104 -16.56 -5.82 8.14
CA SER A 104 -16.18 -7.20 7.85
C SER A 104 -15.68 -7.93 9.11
N LEU A 105 -14.79 -7.29 9.88
CA LEU A 105 -14.25 -7.85 11.13
C LEU A 105 -15.29 -7.99 12.25
N LYS A 106 -16.36 -7.20 12.24
CA LYS A 106 -17.49 -7.36 13.18
C LYS A 106 -18.29 -8.62 12.91
N VAL A 107 -18.41 -9.03 11.65
CA VAL A 107 -19.13 -10.24 11.24
C VAL A 107 -18.30 -11.50 11.51
N GLU A 108 -17.03 -11.51 11.09
CA GLU A 108 -16.08 -12.61 11.31
C GLU A 108 -14.67 -12.04 11.44
N ASN A 109 -13.85 -12.56 12.36
CA ASN A 109 -12.50 -12.03 12.65
C ASN A 109 -11.41 -13.07 12.89
N LYS A 110 -11.74 -14.36 12.82
CA LYS A 110 -10.82 -15.48 13.08
C LYS A 110 -10.31 -16.15 11.83
N SER A 111 -10.95 -15.93 10.69
CA SER A 111 -10.56 -16.54 9.42
C SER A 111 -9.21 -16.00 8.92
N GLN A 112 -8.46 -16.82 8.18
CA GLN A 112 -7.21 -16.39 7.54
C GLN A 112 -7.42 -15.21 6.59
N LYS A 113 -8.56 -15.17 5.87
CA LYS A 113 -8.88 -14.05 4.97
C LYS A 113 -9.01 -12.73 5.74
N GLN A 114 -9.50 -12.79 6.97
CA GLN A 114 -9.71 -11.64 7.86
C GLN A 114 -8.39 -11.14 8.44
N GLN A 115 -7.35 -11.99 8.54
CA GLN A 115 -6.03 -11.56 8.99
C GLN A 115 -5.41 -10.50 8.06
N TYR A 116 -5.67 -10.60 6.74
CA TYR A 116 -5.24 -9.58 5.77
C TYR A 116 -5.92 -8.22 5.98
N ILE A 117 -7.08 -8.18 6.64
CA ILE A 117 -7.76 -6.93 6.95
C ILE A 117 -6.97 -6.14 7.99
N TYR A 118 -6.40 -6.81 9.01
CA TYR A 118 -5.57 -6.13 10.01
C TYR A 118 -4.35 -5.45 9.37
N TYR A 119 -3.76 -6.10 8.35
CA TYR A 119 -2.65 -5.52 7.61
C TYR A 119 -3.05 -4.28 6.80
N GLU A 120 -4.20 -4.32 6.13
CA GLU A 120 -4.71 -3.15 5.41
C GLU A 120 -5.12 -1.99 6.34
N LEU A 121 -5.74 -2.30 7.49
CA LEU A 121 -6.06 -1.30 8.52
C LEU A 121 -4.80 -0.66 9.11
N ALA A 122 -3.76 -1.45 9.43
CA ALA A 122 -2.47 -0.93 9.87
C ALA A 122 -1.90 0.10 8.88
N LYS A 123 -1.95 -0.20 7.58
CA LYS A 123 -1.50 0.71 6.52
C LYS A 123 -2.36 1.97 6.42
N ILE A 124 -3.68 1.85 6.58
CA ILE A 124 -4.61 2.99 6.59
C ILE A 124 -4.28 3.92 7.76
N TYR A 125 -4.22 3.40 8.98
CA TYR A 125 -3.90 4.20 10.18
C TYR A 125 -2.51 4.81 10.12
N PHE A 126 -1.52 4.10 9.55
CA PHE A 126 -0.19 4.65 9.31
C PHE A 126 -0.23 5.88 8.38
N ARG A 127 -0.98 5.81 7.27
CA ARG A 127 -1.14 6.94 6.33
C ARG A 127 -1.90 8.13 6.93
N GLN A 128 -2.78 7.87 7.88
CA GLN A 128 -3.49 8.89 8.64
C GLN A 128 -2.66 9.43 9.83
N GLU A 129 -1.41 8.98 9.99
CA GLU A 129 -0.51 9.32 11.11
C GLU A 129 -1.05 8.90 12.50
N MET A 130 -2.03 8.00 12.54
CA MET A 130 -2.60 7.42 13.75
C MET A 130 -1.75 6.25 14.23
N TYR A 131 -0.52 6.57 14.66
CA TYR A 131 0.53 5.58 14.91
C TYR A 131 0.22 4.55 16.01
N GLU A 132 -0.48 4.95 17.07
CA GLU A 132 -0.85 4.03 18.16
C GLU A 132 -1.82 2.95 17.67
N GLN A 133 -2.83 3.34 16.90
CA GLN A 133 -3.77 2.39 16.29
C GLN A 133 -3.08 1.53 15.23
N ALA A 134 -2.22 2.13 14.40
CA ALA A 134 -1.43 1.38 13.43
C ALA A 134 -0.60 0.27 14.11
N LEU A 135 0.04 0.57 15.26
CA LEU A 135 0.78 -0.41 16.05
C LEU A 135 -0.13 -1.52 16.61
N GLU A 136 -1.32 -1.19 17.08
CA GLU A 136 -2.28 -2.21 17.56
C GLU A 136 -2.58 -3.25 16.47
N TYR A 137 -2.84 -2.77 15.24
CA TYR A 137 -3.11 -3.66 14.11
C TYR A 137 -1.87 -4.40 13.62
N ILE A 138 -0.69 -3.76 13.63
CA ILE A 138 0.59 -4.43 13.31
C ILE A 138 0.85 -5.58 14.29
N ASN A 139 0.62 -5.39 15.59
CA ASN A 139 0.80 -6.46 16.57
C ASN A 139 -0.14 -7.65 16.32
N LYS A 140 -1.37 -7.40 15.86
CA LYS A 140 -2.27 -8.47 15.40
C LYS A 140 -1.68 -9.19 14.19
N VAL A 141 -1.18 -8.48 13.19
CA VAL A 141 -0.51 -9.06 12.00
C VAL A 141 0.68 -9.93 12.41
N GLU A 142 1.55 -9.46 13.29
CA GLU A 142 2.71 -10.21 13.80
C GLU A 142 2.27 -11.56 14.43
N SER A 143 1.21 -11.54 15.24
CA SER A 143 0.71 -12.76 15.90
C SER A 143 0.23 -13.86 14.94
N PHE A 144 -0.17 -13.50 13.72
CA PHE A 144 -0.69 -14.44 12.72
C PHE A 144 0.31 -14.80 11.64
N PHE A 145 1.12 -13.84 11.17
CA PHE A 145 1.89 -13.98 9.94
C PHE A 145 3.36 -14.31 10.14
N GLU A 146 3.93 -14.14 11.33
CA GLU A 146 5.35 -14.49 11.58
C GLU A 146 5.67 -15.93 11.14
N LYS A 147 4.75 -16.87 11.38
CA LYS A 147 4.91 -18.29 11.03
C LYS A 147 4.29 -18.69 9.70
N ASN A 148 3.32 -17.91 9.20
CA ASN A 148 2.46 -18.32 8.08
C ASN A 148 2.73 -17.54 6.79
N SER A 149 3.27 -16.32 6.89
CA SER A 149 3.59 -15.50 5.72
C SER A 149 4.65 -14.46 6.04
N LYS A 150 5.91 -14.87 5.86
CA LYS A 150 7.10 -14.06 6.14
C LYS A 150 7.08 -12.71 5.43
N ASP A 151 6.61 -12.66 4.19
CA ASP A 151 6.58 -11.42 3.40
C ASP A 151 5.61 -10.38 3.99
N PHE A 152 4.41 -10.79 4.42
CA PHE A 152 3.46 -9.89 5.08
C PHE A 152 3.99 -9.40 6.42
N TRP A 153 4.64 -10.28 7.18
CA TRP A 153 5.26 -9.91 8.44
C TRP A 153 6.39 -8.88 8.25
N LEU A 154 7.31 -9.11 7.32
CA LEU A 154 8.39 -8.16 7.01
C LEU A 154 7.84 -6.83 6.49
N SER A 155 6.74 -6.85 5.74
CA SER A 155 6.07 -5.63 5.30
C SER A 155 5.39 -4.88 6.46
N ALA A 156 4.83 -5.58 7.45
CA ALA A 156 4.31 -4.95 8.66
C ALA A 156 5.42 -4.31 9.50
N LEU A 157 6.58 -4.98 9.62
CA LEU A 157 7.77 -4.43 10.27
C LEU A 157 8.26 -3.15 9.61
N PHE A 158 8.12 -3.01 8.29
CA PHE A 158 8.48 -1.78 7.59
C PHE A 158 7.69 -0.58 8.11
N PHE A 159 6.36 -0.72 8.24
CA PHE A 159 5.51 0.33 8.82
C PHE A 159 5.85 0.56 10.30
N LYS A 160 6.07 -0.50 11.07
CA LYS A 160 6.48 -0.41 12.49
C LYS A 160 7.77 0.39 12.65
N GLY A 161 8.78 0.11 11.83
CA GLY A 161 10.05 0.81 11.82
C GLY A 161 9.87 2.32 11.60
N PHE A 162 9.04 2.71 10.63
CA PHE A 162 8.73 4.12 10.40
C PHE A 162 7.91 4.76 11.51
N ILE A 163 6.98 4.03 12.13
CA ILE A 163 6.25 4.53 13.31
C ILE A 163 7.24 4.91 14.43
N HIS A 164 8.16 4.01 14.78
CA HIS A 164 9.19 4.30 15.79
C HIS A 164 10.11 5.46 15.36
N TYR A 165 10.44 5.56 14.07
CA TYR A 165 11.19 6.71 13.53
C TYR A 165 10.45 8.03 13.76
N TYR A 166 9.17 8.12 13.40
CA TYR A 166 8.37 9.34 13.58
C TYR A 166 8.15 9.69 15.05
N GLN A 167 8.07 8.67 15.92
CA GLN A 167 8.04 8.84 17.38
C GLN A 167 9.40 9.16 18.02
N LYS A 168 10.45 9.39 17.20
CA LYS A 168 11.82 9.70 17.62
C LYS A 168 12.51 8.59 18.43
N GLN A 169 12.01 7.36 18.34
CA GLN A 169 12.60 6.17 18.94
C GLN A 169 13.58 5.51 17.94
N LEU A 170 14.66 6.24 17.62
CA LEU A 170 15.56 5.88 16.51
C LEU A 170 16.26 4.53 16.69
N ASP A 171 16.57 4.14 17.93
CA ASP A 171 17.28 2.87 18.19
C ASP A 171 16.35 1.65 18.05
N GLU A 172 15.08 1.76 18.45
CA GLU A 172 14.08 0.71 18.20
C GLU A 172 13.75 0.62 16.70
N SER A 173 13.63 1.76 16.03
CA SER A 173 13.45 1.82 14.58
C SER A 173 14.60 1.12 13.83
N ASP A 174 15.86 1.37 14.22
CA ASP A 174 17.02 0.74 13.61
C ASP A 174 17.04 -0.78 13.81
N LYS A 175 16.72 -1.28 15.02
CA LYS A 175 16.59 -2.72 15.29
C LYS A 175 15.55 -3.38 14.38
N ILE A 176 14.41 -2.72 14.17
CA ILE A 176 13.33 -3.22 13.31
C ILE A 176 13.79 -3.28 11.86
N PHE A 177 14.38 -2.21 11.32
CA PHE A 177 14.86 -2.24 9.93
C PHE A 177 16.02 -3.22 9.73
N ASN A 178 16.91 -3.37 10.72
CA ASN A 178 17.95 -4.39 10.69
C ASN A 178 17.37 -5.81 10.67
N THR A 179 16.25 -6.03 11.36
CA THR A 179 15.52 -7.31 11.31
C THR A 179 15.03 -7.60 9.90
N ILE A 180 14.48 -6.59 9.20
CA ILE A 180 14.06 -6.73 7.79
C ILE A 180 15.25 -7.09 6.90
N VAL A 181 16.35 -6.35 7.00
CA VAL A 181 17.57 -6.60 6.21
C VAL A 181 18.10 -8.02 6.45
N THR A 182 18.11 -8.47 7.70
CA THR A 182 18.69 -9.76 8.09
C THR A 182 17.84 -10.94 7.64
N LEU A 183 16.52 -10.80 7.74
CA LEU A 183 15.60 -11.92 7.51
C LEU A 183 15.02 -11.96 6.10
N ALA A 184 15.04 -10.86 5.35
CA ALA A 184 14.49 -10.85 4.00
C ALA A 184 15.29 -11.73 3.02
N ASP A 185 14.60 -12.65 2.36
CA ASP A 185 15.19 -13.52 1.32
C ASP A 185 15.30 -12.80 -0.03
N GLN A 186 14.41 -11.82 -0.27
CA GLN A 186 14.32 -11.09 -1.52
C GLN A 186 15.05 -9.75 -1.43
N ALA A 187 15.87 -9.44 -2.43
CA ALA A 187 16.63 -8.19 -2.52
C ALA A 187 15.73 -6.95 -2.42
N GLY A 188 14.53 -6.99 -3.04
CA GLY A 188 13.56 -5.89 -2.97
C GLY A 188 13.04 -5.62 -1.54
N VAL A 189 12.88 -6.66 -0.72
CA VAL A 189 12.45 -6.52 0.68
C VAL A 189 13.62 -6.05 1.56
N GLN A 190 14.84 -6.52 1.30
CA GLN A 190 16.05 -5.98 1.95
C GLN A 190 16.21 -4.49 1.68
N ALA A 191 15.90 -4.04 0.45
CA ALA A 191 15.94 -2.63 0.08
C ALA A 191 15.03 -1.77 0.96
N ASN A 192 13.87 -2.27 1.38
CA ASN A 192 12.97 -1.56 2.30
C ASN A 192 13.62 -1.32 3.68
N GLY A 193 14.38 -2.29 4.18
CA GLY A 193 15.13 -2.14 5.43
C GLY A 193 16.23 -1.09 5.33
N PHE A 194 17.06 -1.14 4.28
CA PHE A 194 18.10 -0.13 4.05
C PHE A 194 17.52 1.27 3.82
N TYR A 195 16.36 1.37 3.19
CA TYR A 195 15.65 2.64 3.03
C TYR A 195 15.29 3.26 4.38
N GLY A 196 14.73 2.48 5.31
CA GLY A 196 14.48 2.94 6.68
C GLY A 196 15.76 3.36 7.43
N GLN A 197 16.83 2.57 7.29
CA GLN A 197 18.13 2.90 7.88
C GLN A 197 18.72 4.20 7.32
N ALA A 198 18.50 4.52 6.03
CA ALA A 198 18.96 5.77 5.44
C ALA A 198 18.31 6.99 6.11
N TYR A 199 16.99 6.93 6.40
CA TYR A 199 16.31 7.99 7.15
C TYR A 199 16.88 8.17 8.57
N ILE A 200 17.17 7.07 9.26
CA ILE A 200 17.77 7.11 10.60
C ILE A 200 19.19 7.69 10.54
N ALA A 201 20.01 7.27 9.58
CA ALA A 201 21.36 7.80 9.39
C ALA A 201 21.34 9.30 9.11
N PHE A 202 20.41 9.75 8.27
CA PHE A 202 20.22 11.16 7.94
C PHE A 202 19.83 11.99 9.16
N GLU A 203 18.86 11.52 9.95
CA GLU A 203 18.45 12.16 11.22
C GLU A 203 19.61 12.24 12.22
N LYS A 204 20.45 11.18 12.26
CA LYS A 204 21.68 11.13 13.08
C LYS A 204 22.84 11.94 12.47
N LYS A 205 22.62 12.68 11.39
CA LYS A 205 23.61 13.50 10.63
C LYS A 205 24.80 12.69 10.11
N LYS A 206 24.61 11.39 9.89
CA LYS A 206 25.60 10.48 9.30
C LYS A 206 25.42 10.50 7.78
N TYR A 207 25.83 11.60 7.16
CA TYR A 207 25.54 11.86 5.74
C TYR A 207 26.23 10.89 4.79
N LEU A 208 27.46 10.46 5.09
CA LEU A 208 28.16 9.46 4.29
C LEU A 208 27.45 8.09 4.36
N ASP A 209 27.03 7.66 5.56
CA ASP A 209 26.26 6.44 5.74
C ASP A 209 24.91 6.51 5.01
N THR A 210 24.26 7.68 5.05
CA THR A 210 23.00 7.93 4.33
C THR A 210 23.16 7.68 2.83
N ILE A 211 24.21 8.23 2.22
CA ILE A 211 24.52 8.06 0.78
C ILE A 211 24.75 6.58 0.48
N ASN A 212 25.61 5.90 1.24
CA ASN A 212 25.93 4.48 1.06
C ASN A 212 24.67 3.58 1.16
N LEU A 213 23.78 3.88 2.11
CA LEU A 213 22.52 3.17 2.29
C LEU A 213 21.58 3.41 1.11
N CYS A 214 21.44 4.66 0.65
CA CYS A 214 20.62 4.98 -0.53
C CYS A 214 21.11 4.28 -1.80
N GLU A 215 22.42 4.28 -2.06
CA GLU A 215 23.02 3.56 -3.19
C GLU A 215 22.74 2.05 -3.10
N LYS A 216 22.79 1.47 -1.89
CA LYS A 216 22.46 0.07 -1.66
C LYS A 216 21.00 -0.24 -1.98
N VAL A 217 20.07 0.65 -1.62
CA VAL A 217 18.65 0.52 -2.00
C VAL A 217 18.51 0.50 -3.52
N ILE A 218 19.12 1.46 -4.23
CA ILE A 218 19.04 1.57 -5.70
C ILE A 218 19.65 0.34 -6.37
N LYS A 219 20.77 -0.18 -5.85
CA LYS A 219 21.41 -1.39 -6.37
C LYS A 219 20.52 -2.63 -6.23
N LEU A 220 19.87 -2.79 -5.08
CA LEU A 220 19.01 -3.95 -4.80
C LEU A 220 17.65 -3.84 -5.52
N ASN A 221 17.15 -2.62 -5.70
CA ASN A 221 15.90 -2.35 -6.38
C ASN A 221 16.00 -1.05 -7.21
N PRO A 222 16.45 -1.12 -8.48
CA PRO A 222 16.54 0.05 -9.35
C PRO A 222 15.20 0.74 -9.63
N GLY A 223 14.09 0.01 -9.48
CA GLY A 223 12.72 0.50 -9.59
C GLY A 223 12.07 0.79 -8.25
N PHE A 224 12.85 1.17 -7.23
CA PHE A 224 12.33 1.46 -5.90
C PHE A 224 11.20 2.49 -5.97
N TYR A 225 10.10 2.25 -5.24
CA TYR A 225 8.87 3.02 -5.41
C TYR A 225 9.05 4.52 -5.08
N ASP A 226 9.99 4.85 -4.19
CA ASP A 226 10.23 6.22 -3.74
C ASP A 226 11.66 6.71 -4.05
N MET A 227 11.96 6.79 -5.33
CA MET A 227 13.22 7.36 -5.84
C MET A 227 13.38 8.85 -5.50
N GLU A 228 12.28 9.56 -5.27
CA GLU A 228 12.32 10.98 -4.94
C GLU A 228 12.94 11.21 -3.55
N SER A 229 12.50 10.46 -2.54
CA SER A 229 13.08 10.55 -1.19
C SER A 229 14.53 10.09 -1.14
N LEU A 230 14.89 9.02 -1.87
CA LEU A 230 16.29 8.59 -1.98
C LEU A 230 17.17 9.71 -2.56
N GLY A 231 16.73 10.32 -3.66
CA GLY A 231 17.47 11.43 -4.26
C GLY A 231 17.55 12.64 -3.34
N PHE A 232 16.48 12.97 -2.61
CA PHE A 232 16.50 14.05 -1.61
C PHE A 232 17.52 13.78 -0.49
N LEU A 233 17.48 12.59 0.11
CA LEU A 233 18.41 12.20 1.17
C LEU A 233 19.87 12.29 0.70
N MET A 234 20.16 11.82 -0.51
CA MET A 234 21.49 11.91 -1.12
C MET A 234 21.89 13.36 -1.37
N ALA A 235 21.02 14.16 -2.02
CA ALA A 235 21.29 15.56 -2.30
C ALA A 235 21.60 16.34 -1.02
N ALA A 236 20.69 16.28 -0.03
CA ALA A 236 20.88 16.97 1.24
C ALA A 236 22.14 16.49 1.98
N SER A 237 22.46 15.20 1.90
CA SER A 237 23.72 14.66 2.45
C SER A 237 24.95 15.25 1.78
N PHE A 238 24.98 15.36 0.44
CA PHE A 238 26.09 16.00 -0.27
C PHE A 238 26.21 17.49 0.05
N PHE A 239 25.09 18.19 0.20
CA PHE A 239 25.09 19.59 0.65
C PHE A 239 25.76 19.73 2.02
N HIS A 240 25.37 18.91 2.99
CA HIS A 240 25.95 18.96 4.34
C HIS A 240 27.41 18.48 4.43
N LEU A 241 27.88 17.76 3.41
CA LEU A 241 29.28 17.39 3.24
C LEU A 241 30.07 18.42 2.42
N GLU A 242 29.48 19.58 2.11
CA GLU A 242 30.06 20.67 1.31
C GLU A 242 30.44 20.25 -0.12
N ARG A 243 29.87 19.15 -0.61
CA ARG A 243 29.98 18.66 -1.99
C ARG A 243 28.92 19.31 -2.86
N TYR A 244 29.01 20.64 -2.96
CA TYR A 244 28.04 21.47 -3.69
C TYR A 244 27.98 21.13 -5.18
N ASP A 245 29.10 20.67 -5.75
CA ASP A 245 29.19 20.16 -7.12
C ASP A 245 28.21 18.99 -7.35
N ILE A 246 28.24 17.99 -6.46
CA ILE A 246 27.36 16.82 -6.56
C ILE A 246 25.93 17.18 -6.14
N PHE A 247 25.74 18.01 -5.10
CA PHE A 247 24.42 18.48 -4.72
C PHE A 247 23.68 19.13 -5.90
N GLU A 248 24.34 20.03 -6.65
CA GLU A 248 23.71 20.68 -7.82
C GLU A 248 23.31 19.67 -8.90
N MET A 249 24.11 18.62 -9.12
CA MET A 249 23.75 17.54 -10.04
C MET A 249 22.45 16.84 -9.61
N TYR A 250 22.36 16.41 -8.35
CA TYR A 250 21.15 15.76 -7.83
C TYR A 250 19.95 16.70 -7.79
N TYR A 251 20.16 17.96 -7.42
CA TYR A 251 19.12 18.99 -7.41
C TYR A 251 18.49 19.14 -8.80
N LEU A 252 19.32 19.28 -9.85
CA LEU A 252 18.84 19.42 -11.22
C LEU A 252 18.14 18.14 -11.72
N GLU A 253 18.66 16.97 -11.38
CA GLU A 253 18.02 15.69 -11.72
C GLU A 253 16.63 15.57 -11.07
N LEU A 254 16.52 15.87 -9.77
CA LEU A 254 15.26 15.81 -9.04
C LEU A 254 14.24 16.80 -9.59
N GLN A 255 14.64 18.02 -9.94
CA GLN A 255 13.74 18.99 -10.58
C GLN A 255 13.25 18.53 -11.95
N LYS A 256 14.11 17.86 -12.72
CA LYS A 256 13.74 17.33 -14.04
C LYS A 256 12.77 16.15 -13.90
N LYS A 257 13.05 15.23 -12.98
CA LYS A 257 12.29 13.99 -12.80
C LYS A 257 11.00 14.18 -12.00
N PHE A 258 11.01 15.12 -11.05
CA PHE A 258 9.90 15.45 -10.17
C PHE A 258 9.66 16.98 -10.15
N PRO A 259 9.16 17.59 -11.23
CA PRO A 259 8.98 19.04 -11.32
C PRO A 259 8.05 19.64 -10.25
N SER A 260 7.13 18.82 -9.72
CA SER A 260 6.25 19.17 -8.59
C SER A 260 6.51 18.26 -7.38
N GLY A 261 7.78 17.91 -7.16
CA GLY A 261 8.23 17.04 -6.09
C GLY A 261 7.95 17.58 -4.69
N ARG A 262 7.78 16.66 -3.75
CA ARG A 262 7.57 16.88 -2.32
C ARG A 262 8.69 17.69 -1.68
N TYR A 263 9.93 17.51 -2.15
CA TYR A 263 11.12 18.11 -1.55
C TYR A 263 11.63 19.38 -2.25
N ASN A 264 10.90 19.89 -3.24
CA ASN A 264 11.38 21.03 -4.03
C ASN A 264 11.67 22.25 -3.14
N ARG A 265 10.81 22.53 -2.16
CA ARG A 265 10.96 23.67 -1.26
C ARG A 265 12.26 23.58 -0.45
N GLU A 266 12.51 22.41 0.12
CA GLU A 266 13.68 22.09 0.95
C GLU A 266 14.96 22.17 0.11
N LEU A 267 14.96 21.56 -1.07
CA LEU A 267 16.08 21.58 -2.01
C LEU A 267 16.44 23.00 -2.45
N HIS A 268 15.43 23.83 -2.77
CA HIS A 268 15.65 25.25 -3.08
C HIS A 268 16.23 26.03 -1.90
N ALA A 269 15.79 25.73 -0.68
CA ALA A 269 16.28 26.38 0.52
C ALA A 269 17.76 26.03 0.79
N LEU A 270 18.15 24.76 0.60
CA LEU A 270 19.56 24.34 0.69
C LEU A 270 20.40 25.03 -0.38
N ARG A 271 19.94 25.03 -1.64
CA ARG A 271 20.65 25.65 -2.75
C ARG A 271 20.98 27.14 -2.54
N LYS A 272 20.04 27.90 -1.96
CA LYS A 272 20.25 29.32 -1.64
C LYS A 272 21.35 29.57 -0.59
N GLN A 273 21.69 28.56 0.19
CA GLN A 273 22.72 28.64 1.24
C GLN A 273 24.12 28.29 0.72
N ILE A 274 24.26 27.85 -0.55
CA ILE A 274 25.57 27.57 -1.13
C ILE A 274 26.39 28.87 -1.15
N PRO A 275 27.61 28.89 -0.57
CA PRO A 275 28.47 30.06 -0.62
C PRO A 275 28.75 30.46 -2.07
N LEU A 276 28.59 31.75 -2.38
CA LEU A 276 29.03 32.28 -3.68
C LEU A 276 30.55 32.15 -3.73
N ASN A 277 31.05 31.36 -4.69
CA ASN A 277 32.49 31.18 -4.88
C ASN A 277 33.11 32.56 -5.22
N PRO A 278 34.00 33.14 -4.40
CA PRO A 278 34.57 34.45 -4.66
C PRO A 278 35.41 34.53 -5.94
N GLU A 279 35.78 33.38 -6.53
CA GLU A 279 36.60 33.30 -7.74
C GLU A 279 35.81 33.52 -9.06
N ASN A 280 34.48 33.59 -9.03
CA ASN A 280 33.68 33.88 -10.24
C ASN A 280 33.31 35.37 -10.39
N LYS A 281 33.99 36.28 -9.67
CA LYS A 281 33.94 37.73 -9.89
C LYS A 281 35.20 38.26 -10.61
N THR A 282 35.65 37.58 -11.65
CA THR A 282 36.59 38.17 -12.61
C THR A 282 36.49 37.43 -13.94
N ASN A 283 35.64 37.94 -14.83
CA ASN A 283 35.97 38.33 -16.20
C ASN A 283 34.74 38.95 -16.88
#